data_AF-A0A5E7VSL4-F1
#
_entry.id   AF-A0A5E7VSL4-F1
#
_cell.length_a   1.000
_cell.length_b   1.000
_cell.length_c   1.000
_cell.angle_alpha   90.00
_cell.angle_beta   90.00
_cell.angle_gamma   90.00
#
_symmetry.space_group_name_H-M   'P 1'
#
loop_
_entity.id
_entity.type
_entity.pdbx_description
1 polymer ?
#
loop_
_entity_poly.entity_id
_entity_poly.type
_entity_poly.pdbx_seq_one_letter_code
_entity_poly.pdbx_strand_id
1 'polypeptide(L)' 'MFTSLIGRPVLSISEGSDQCTVGSLFCLWGSDDQVSFEVNLDSVARSGVRIHPSVLQLSRRKPAAP' A
#
# COMPACT_ATOMS: atom_id res chain seq x y z
N MET A 1 8.85 -12.69 7.13
CA MET A 1 9.57 -11.39 7.20
C MET A 1 8.86 -10.36 8.06
N PHE A 2 7.53 -10.20 8.01
CA PHE A 2 6.81 -9.16 8.78
C PHE A 2 6.76 -9.34 10.31
N THR A 3 7.10 -10.52 10.85
CA THR A 3 7.08 -10.79 12.29
C THR A 3 7.96 -9.85 13.11
N SER A 4 9.07 -9.36 12.53
CA SER A 4 9.96 -8.39 13.19
C SER A 4 9.35 -6.99 13.34
N LEU A 5 8.26 -6.70 12.64
CA LEU A 5 7.56 -5.42 12.67
C LEU A 5 6.42 -5.38 13.71
N ILE A 6 6.06 -6.52 14.30
CA ILE A 6 4.96 -6.60 15.27
C ILE A 6 5.23 -5.67 16.46
N GLY A 7 4.23 -4.85 16.82
CA GLY A 7 4.31 -3.89 17.91
C GLY A 7 5.13 -2.64 17.61
N ARG A 8 5.61 -2.47 16.37
CA ARG A 8 6.33 -1.26 15.93
C ARG A 8 5.48 -0.48 14.93
N PRO A 9 5.34 0.85 15.08
CA PRO A 9 4.58 1.68 14.14
C PRO A 9 5.38 1.90 12.85
N VAL A 10 5.35 0.90 11.95
CA VAL A 10 6.13 0.88 10.70
C VAL A 10 5.19 0.89 9.49
N LEU A 11 5.45 1.79 8.55
CA LEU A 11 4.84 1.78 7.23
C LEU A 11 5.59 0.77 6.33
N SER A 12 4.89 -0.25 5.80
CA SER A 12 5.46 -1.22 4.86
C SER A 12 4.86 -1.06 3.47
N ILE A 13 5.73 -0.96 2.46
CA ILE A 13 5.37 -0.83 1.05
C ILE A 13 6.11 -1.93 0.29
N SER A 14 5.38 -2.68 -0.55
CA SER A 14 5.92 -3.73 -1.39
C SER A 14 5.65 -3.45 -2.87
N GLU A 15 6.46 -4.03 -3.75
CA GLU A 15 6.33 -3.95 -5.22
C GLU A 15 6.41 -5.39 -5.79
N GLY A 16 5.51 -5.76 -6.70
CA GLY A 16 5.52 -7.08 -7.38
C GLY A 16 4.17 -7.82 -7.39
N SER A 17 4.09 -8.95 -8.09
CA SER A 17 2.84 -9.71 -8.34
C SER A 17 2.48 -10.78 -7.28
N ASP A 18 1.25 -11.29 -7.39
CA ASP A 18 0.51 -12.39 -6.72
C ASP A 18 0.50 -12.52 -5.18
N GLN A 19 1.52 -12.10 -4.45
CA GLN A 19 1.60 -12.26 -2.98
C GLN A 19 1.94 -10.96 -2.23
N CYS A 20 1.97 -9.85 -2.95
CA CYS A 20 2.42 -8.56 -2.43
C CYS A 20 1.54 -7.97 -1.30
N THR A 21 0.27 -8.36 -1.21
CA THR A 21 -0.69 -7.83 -0.20
C THR A 21 -0.60 -8.51 1.17
N VAL A 22 0.15 -9.61 1.32
CA VAL A 22 0.29 -10.28 2.62
C VAL A 22 1.35 -9.55 3.46
N GLY A 23 0.91 -8.88 4.52
CA GLY A 23 1.78 -8.24 5.53
C GLY A 23 2.31 -6.84 5.16
N SER A 24 2.26 -6.44 3.89
CA SER A 24 2.48 -5.04 3.50
C SER A 24 1.22 -4.20 3.77
N LEU A 25 1.41 -2.89 3.99
CA LEU A 25 0.30 -1.94 4.09
C LEU A 25 -0.16 -1.51 2.70
N PHE A 26 0.81 -1.17 1.85
CA PHE A 26 0.58 -0.78 0.46
C PHE A 26 1.33 -1.72 -0.48
N CYS A 27 0.64 -2.17 -1.52
CA CYS A 27 1.28 -2.86 -2.63
C CYS A 27 1.23 -1.99 -3.88
N LEU A 28 2.40 -1.72 -4.47
CA LEU A 28 2.55 -0.92 -5.68
C LEU A 28 2.42 -1.79 -6.93
N TRP A 29 1.74 -1.23 -7.94
CA TRP A 29 1.58 -1.80 -9.27
C TRP A 29 1.88 -0.70 -10.29
N GLY A 30 2.86 -0.95 -11.16
CA GLY A 30 3.31 0.02 -12.16
C GLY A 30 3.07 -0.44 -13.60
N SER A 31 2.78 0.52 -14.47
CA SER A 31 3.06 0.47 -15.92
C SER A 31 3.96 1.68 -16.25
N ASP A 32 4.58 1.73 -17.43
CA ASP A 32 5.68 2.65 -17.78
C ASP A 32 5.45 4.13 -17.45
N ASP A 33 4.20 4.58 -17.30
CA ASP A 33 3.87 5.99 -17.06
C ASP A 33 2.92 6.25 -15.87
N GLN A 34 2.52 5.21 -15.12
CA GLN A 34 1.60 5.35 -13.97
C GLN A 34 1.87 4.28 -12.90
N VAL A 35 1.91 4.71 -11.64
CA VAL A 35 1.92 3.84 -10.46
C VAL A 35 0.56 3.91 -9.79
N SER A 36 -0.05 2.75 -9.54
CA SER A 36 -1.24 2.58 -8.71
C SER A 36 -0.90 1.67 -7.54
N PHE A 37 -1.79 1.57 -6.56
CA PHE A 37 -1.56 0.70 -5.42
C PHE A 37 -2.85 0.12 -4.84
N GLU A 38 -2.72 -1.02 -4.18
CA GLU A 38 -3.73 -1.61 -3.30
C GLU A 38 -3.34 -1.42 -1.84
N VAL A 39 -4.35 -1.51 -0.97
CA VAL A 39 -4.19 -1.39 0.48
C VAL A 39 -4.74 -2.63 1.16
N ASN A 40 -3.94 -3.26 2.03
CA ASN A 40 -4.45 -4.32 2.91
C ASN A 40 -4.95 -3.71 4.23
N LEU A 41 -6.27 -3.66 4.42
CA LEU A 41 -6.88 -3.06 5.61
C LEU A 41 -6.61 -3.85 6.91
N ASP A 42 -6.39 -5.17 6.85
CA ASP A 42 -5.98 -5.97 8.02
C ASP A 42 -4.56 -5.60 8.45
N SER A 43 -3.63 -5.47 7.49
CA SER A 43 -2.28 -4.98 7.77
C SER A 43 -2.30 -3.58 8.40
N VAL A 44 -3.14 -2.66 7.90
CA VAL A 44 -3.31 -1.31 8.48
C VAL A 44 -3.78 -1.38 9.92
N ALA A 45 -4.81 -2.18 10.22
CA ALA A 45 -5.36 -2.32 11.57
C ALA A 45 -4.34 -2.85 12.59
N ARG A 46 -3.36 -3.64 12.14
CA ARG A 46 -2.32 -4.26 12.99
C ARG A 46 -1.01 -3.47 13.05
N SER A 47 -0.85 -2.45 12.20
CA SER A 47 0.42 -1.74 11.98
C SER A 47 0.82 -0.74 13.07
N GLY A 48 -0.15 -0.26 13.87
CA GLY A 48 0.07 0.85 14.80
C GLY A 48 0.29 2.22 14.12
N VAL A 49 0.24 2.32 12.79
CA VAL A 49 0.28 3.60 12.06
C VAL A 49 -1.12 4.11 11.77
N ARG A 50 -1.28 5.44 11.70
CA ARG A 50 -2.53 6.09 11.31
C ARG A 50 -2.46 6.46 9.84
N ILE A 51 -3.37 5.91 9.04
CA ILE A 51 -3.45 6.19 7.61
C ILE A 51 -4.75 6.94 7.34
N HIS A 52 -4.64 8.12 6.73
CA HIS A 52 -5.80 8.90 6.35
C HIS A 52 -6.45 8.31 5.10
N PRO A 53 -7.78 8.08 5.06
CA PRO A 53 -8.45 7.47 3.90
C PRO A 53 -8.27 8.22 2.58
N SER A 54 -8.03 9.53 2.62
CA SER A 54 -7.72 10.32 1.41
C SER A 54 -6.47 9.83 0.66
N VAL A 55 -5.60 9.02 1.28
CA VAL A 55 -4.47 8.40 0.58
C VAL A 55 -4.94 7.60 -0.64
N LEU A 56 -6.13 6.98 -0.57
CA LEU A 56 -6.70 6.20 -1.68
C LEU A 56 -6.92 7.03 -2.95
N GLN A 57 -6.98 8.37 -2.83
CA GLN A 57 -7.06 9.27 -3.98
C GLN A 57 -5.78 9.26 -4.82
N LEU A 58 -4.62 8.94 -4.21
CA LEU A 58 -3.33 8.86 -4.92
C LEU A 58 -3.23 7.62 -5.83
N SER A 59 -3.95 6.55 -5.51
CA SER A 59 -3.99 5.33 -6.36
C SER A 59 -4.89 5.53 -7.59
N ARG A 60 -5.80 6.50 -7.55
CA ARG A 60 -6.68 6.79 -8.68
C ARG A 60 -5.86 7.40 -9.81
N ARG A 61 -5.87 6.76 -10.98
CA ARG A 61 -5.33 7.37 -12.20
C ARG A 61 -5.97 8.75 -12.37
N LYS A 62 -5.12 9.77 -12.52
CA LYS A 62 -5.59 11.06 -13.02
C LYS A 62 -6.15 10.79 -14.43
N PRO A 63 -7.39 11.19 -14.76
CA PRO A 63 -7.83 11.11 -16.15
C PRO A 63 -6.77 11.80 -17.01
N ALA A 64 -6.37 11.17 -18.12
CA ALA A 64 -5.44 11.77 -19.07
C ALA A 64 -5.94 13.20 -19.34
N ALA A 65 -5.08 14.19 -19.10
CA ALA A 65 -5.44 15.55 -19.44
C ALA A 65 -5.80 15.57 -20.94
N PRO A 66 -6.92 16.20 -21.33
CA PRO A 66 -7.35 16.23 -22.72
C PRO A 66 -6.32 16.88 -23.64
#